data_AF-A0A382ZYE7-F1
#
_entry.id   AF-A0A382ZYE7-F1
#
_cell.length_a   1.000
_cell.length_b   1.000
_cell.length_c   1.000
_cell.angle_alpha   90.00
_cell.angle_beta   90.00
_cell.angle_gamma   90.00
#
_symmetry.space_group_name_H-M   'P 1'
#
loop_
_entity.id
_entity.type
_entity.pdbx_description
1 polymer ?
#
loop_
_entity_poly.entity_id
_entity_poly.type
_entity_poly.pdbx_seq_one_letter_code
_entity_poly.pdbx_strand_id
1 'polypeptide(L)'
;DDSFLEEALTGLVLDTLEEEGLWPDYVIAHYERRGLGLSAWGIESTQRKLYLAITDFSNDDEVKRLGLGDRDARYKRLINFFGKCRDGGINIDEVNPISDLAEIIAEGDRFEDVHLTLVTNRISGGEEHPPQDLDGRTLTFGTCDLETIRRARESGLELEPIDIDFVKRFGSGIPYLQAAATLQGVETYLLFLPGKHLADLYHEFGARLLERNVRSFLMARTKVNRGIRDTLRDAPERFLSYNNGLTATASSVG
;
A
#
# COMPACT_ATOMS: atom_id res chain seq x y z
N ASP A 1 26.10 -12.50 -4.14
CA ASP A 1 26.14 -11.76 -2.87
C ASP A 1 24.74 -11.80 -2.31
N ASP A 2 24.57 -12.40 -1.13
CA ASP A 2 23.24 -12.72 -0.59
C ASP A 2 22.46 -11.44 -0.23
N SER A 3 23.16 -10.37 0.16
CA SER A 3 22.55 -9.06 0.45
C SER A 3 21.89 -8.44 -0.78
N PHE A 4 22.51 -8.56 -1.96
CA PHE A 4 21.92 -8.08 -3.21
C PHE A 4 20.67 -8.86 -3.60
N LEU A 5 20.66 -10.18 -3.38
CA LEU A 5 19.50 -11.03 -3.67
C LEU A 5 18.35 -10.77 -2.69
N GLU A 6 18.67 -10.51 -1.43
CA GLU A 6 17.69 -10.10 -0.42
C GLU A 6 17.02 -8.78 -0.83
N GLU A 7 17.81 -7.76 -1.19
CA GLU A 7 17.30 -6.47 -1.62
C GLU A 7 16.41 -6.58 -2.88
N ALA A 8 16.83 -7.39 -3.85
CA ALA A 8 16.07 -7.64 -5.06
C ALA A 8 14.73 -8.34 -4.76
N LEU A 9 14.71 -9.28 -3.81
CA LEU A 9 13.47 -9.90 -3.35
C LEU A 9 12.57 -8.88 -2.64
N THR A 10 13.13 -8.03 -1.79
CA THR A 10 12.39 -6.95 -1.12
C THR A 10 11.68 -6.08 -2.16
N GLY A 11 12.42 -5.51 -3.11
CA GLY A 11 11.85 -4.62 -4.12
C GLY A 11 10.77 -5.30 -4.96
N LEU A 12 11.04 -6.50 -5.46
CA LEU A 12 10.08 -7.25 -6.27
C LEU A 12 8.74 -7.48 -5.55
N VAL A 13 8.81 -7.87 -4.27
CA VAL A 13 7.60 -8.16 -3.48
C VAL A 13 6.87 -6.88 -3.13
N LEU A 14 7.59 -5.85 -2.73
CA LEU A 14 6.98 -4.58 -2.36
C LEU A 14 6.38 -3.86 -3.56
N ASP A 15 6.99 -3.92 -4.75
CA ASP A 15 6.38 -3.44 -6.00
C ASP A 15 5.02 -4.12 -6.24
N THR A 16 4.96 -5.44 -6.04
CA THR A 16 3.71 -6.20 -6.21
C THR A 16 2.66 -5.77 -5.19
N LEU A 17 3.03 -5.65 -3.91
CA LEU A 17 2.11 -5.20 -2.86
C LEU A 17 1.67 -3.74 -3.05
N GLU A 18 2.55 -2.92 -3.61
CA GLU A 18 2.28 -1.53 -3.95
C GLU A 18 1.24 -1.44 -5.09
N GLU A 19 1.44 -2.20 -6.17
CA GLU A 19 0.52 -2.28 -7.31
C GLU A 19 -0.89 -2.70 -6.87
N GLU A 20 -0.98 -3.61 -5.90
CA GLU A 20 -2.21 -4.14 -5.31
C GLU A 20 -2.79 -3.25 -4.19
N GLY A 21 -2.14 -2.12 -3.89
CA GLY A 21 -2.60 -1.16 -2.87
C GLY A 21 -2.52 -1.67 -1.42
N LEU A 22 -1.81 -2.76 -1.17
CA LEU A 22 -1.55 -3.31 0.17
C LEU A 22 -0.38 -2.61 0.87
N TRP A 23 0.49 -1.96 0.09
CA TRP A 23 1.62 -1.17 0.57
C TRP A 23 1.64 0.24 -0.06
N PRO A 24 2.12 1.26 0.68
CA PRO A 24 2.34 2.60 0.15
C PRO A 24 3.62 2.63 -0.71
N ASP A 25 3.92 3.79 -1.30
CA ASP A 25 5.25 4.05 -1.87
C ASP A 25 6.31 3.80 -0.79
N TYR A 26 7.42 3.18 -1.18
CA TYR A 26 8.41 2.69 -0.23
C TYR A 26 9.85 3.08 -0.60
N VAL A 27 10.72 2.99 0.39
CA VAL A 27 12.16 3.20 0.27
C VAL A 27 12.86 1.95 0.77
N ILE A 28 13.72 1.37 -0.07
CA ILE A 28 14.62 0.29 0.33
C ILE A 28 15.73 0.87 1.21
N ALA A 29 15.91 0.27 2.39
CA ALA A 29 16.83 0.74 3.41
C ALA A 29 17.28 -0.43 4.28
N HIS A 30 18.35 -1.11 3.85
CA HIS A 30 18.87 -2.26 4.58
C HIS A 30 19.64 -1.81 5.84
N TYR A 31 19.15 -2.27 7.00
CA TYR A 31 19.77 -2.08 8.30
C TYR A 31 19.78 -3.41 9.05
N GLU A 32 20.97 -3.88 9.42
CA GLU A 32 21.08 -5.02 10.33
C GLU A 32 22.16 -4.76 11.39
N ARG A 33 21.75 -4.82 12.67
CA ARG A 33 22.64 -4.85 13.82
C ARG A 33 22.11 -5.85 14.83
N ARG A 34 22.89 -6.16 15.87
CA ARG A 34 22.54 -7.19 16.86
C ARG A 34 21.13 -6.94 17.44
N GLY A 35 20.15 -7.74 17.00
CA GLY A 35 18.76 -7.68 17.45
C GLY A 35 17.88 -6.62 16.80
N LEU A 36 18.37 -5.90 15.79
CA LEU A 36 17.66 -4.87 15.01
C LEU A 36 17.70 -5.25 13.53
N GLY A 37 16.63 -4.94 12.79
CA GLY A 37 16.54 -5.26 11.37
C GLY A 37 15.52 -4.40 10.66
N LEU A 38 15.84 -3.96 9.45
CA LEU A 38 14.96 -3.30 8.50
C LEU A 38 15.47 -3.59 7.08
N SER A 39 14.57 -3.83 6.13
CA SER A 39 14.92 -3.95 4.70
C SER A 39 14.30 -2.83 3.87
N ALA A 40 13.12 -2.36 4.25
CA ALA A 40 12.43 -1.25 3.59
C ALA A 40 11.40 -0.60 4.52
N TRP A 41 10.99 0.62 4.19
CA TRP A 41 9.94 1.33 4.90
C TRP A 41 9.07 2.16 3.96
N GLY A 42 7.86 2.49 4.39
CA GLY A 42 6.94 3.35 3.68
C GLY A 42 6.02 4.09 4.66
N ILE A 43 5.45 5.21 4.24
CA ILE A 43 4.57 6.03 5.09
C ILE A 43 3.28 6.34 4.34
N GLU A 44 2.15 6.09 5.00
CA GLU A 44 0.86 6.61 4.60
C GLU A 44 0.46 7.75 5.55
N SER A 45 0.81 8.98 5.16
CA SER A 45 0.64 10.16 6.02
C SER A 45 -0.83 10.47 6.33
N THR A 46 -1.74 10.16 5.41
CA THR A 46 -3.17 10.49 5.55
C THR A 46 -3.83 9.66 6.64
N GLN A 47 -3.45 8.39 6.77
CA GLN A 47 -3.98 7.48 7.79
C GLN A 47 -3.05 7.34 9.00
N ARG A 48 -1.95 8.10 9.07
CA ARG A 48 -0.96 8.05 10.16
C ARG A 48 -0.43 6.61 10.34
N LYS A 49 -0.13 5.94 9.22
CA LYS A 49 0.41 4.58 9.21
C LYS A 49 1.87 4.54 8.78
N LEU A 50 2.66 3.76 9.51
CA LEU A 50 4.04 3.45 9.18
C LEU A 50 4.14 1.98 8.74
N TYR A 51 4.78 1.73 7.61
CA TYR A 51 5.02 0.39 7.08
C TYR A 51 6.51 0.08 7.20
N LEU A 52 6.85 -1.04 7.84
CA LEU A 52 8.22 -1.51 7.99
C LEU A 52 8.31 -2.94 7.49
N ALA A 53 9.25 -3.22 6.59
CA ALA A 53 9.52 -4.56 6.10
C ALA A 53 10.88 -5.07 6.59
N ILE A 54 10.94 -6.36 6.87
CA ILE A 54 12.19 -7.11 7.00
C ILE A 54 12.13 -8.30 6.06
N THR A 55 13.26 -8.57 5.40
CA THR A 55 13.37 -9.69 4.48
C THR A 55 14.13 -10.83 5.15
N ASP A 56 13.68 -12.04 4.83
CA ASP A 56 14.27 -13.29 5.23
C ASP A 56 14.51 -14.12 3.97
N PHE A 57 15.75 -14.06 3.48
CA PHE A 57 16.17 -14.74 2.26
C PHE A 57 16.94 -16.02 2.56
N SER A 58 16.64 -17.09 1.83
CA SER A 58 17.36 -18.37 1.84
C SER A 58 17.96 -18.61 0.46
N ASN A 59 19.29 -18.66 0.34
CA ASN A 59 19.99 -18.95 -0.91
C ASN A 59 20.21 -20.46 -1.09
N ASP A 60 19.12 -21.23 -1.03
CA ASP A 60 19.15 -22.68 -1.22
C ASP A 60 18.39 -23.07 -2.49
N ASP A 61 18.86 -24.10 -3.18
CA ASP A 61 18.21 -24.62 -4.38
C ASP A 61 16.84 -25.26 -4.08
N GLU A 62 16.62 -25.69 -2.84
CA GLU A 62 15.36 -26.27 -2.38
C GLU A 62 14.55 -25.26 -1.55
N VAL A 63 13.25 -25.19 -1.82
CA VAL A 63 12.32 -24.36 -1.05
C VAL A 63 12.21 -24.90 0.39
N LYS A 64 12.54 -24.06 1.36
CA LYS A 64 12.49 -24.39 2.79
C LYS A 64 11.24 -23.82 3.46
N ARG A 65 10.88 -24.40 4.60
CA ARG A 65 9.85 -23.86 5.49
C ARG A 65 10.47 -22.86 6.46
N LEU A 66 9.81 -21.73 6.67
CA LEU A 66 10.12 -20.80 7.75
C LEU A 66 9.41 -21.25 9.04
N GLY A 67 10.19 -21.53 10.09
CA GLY A 67 9.64 -21.91 11.39
C GLY A 67 9.05 -20.72 12.15
N LEU A 68 8.09 -20.96 13.04
CA LEU A 68 7.49 -19.92 13.88
C LEU A 68 8.54 -19.14 14.70
N GLY A 69 9.53 -19.83 15.28
CA GLY A 69 10.59 -19.16 16.04
C GLY A 69 11.45 -18.21 15.20
N ASP A 70 11.72 -18.57 13.94
CA ASP A 70 12.48 -17.71 13.01
C ASP A 70 11.63 -16.52 12.57
N ARG A 71 10.35 -16.75 12.26
CA ARG A 71 9.36 -15.71 11.96
C ARG A 71 9.27 -14.67 13.10
N ASP A 72 9.09 -15.15 14.32
CA ASP A 72 8.97 -14.31 15.52
C ASP A 72 10.27 -13.54 15.79
N ALA A 73 11.42 -14.16 15.53
CA ALA A 73 12.72 -13.49 15.65
C ALA A 73 12.87 -12.34 14.63
N ARG A 74 12.33 -12.48 13.41
CA ARG A 74 12.30 -11.40 12.41
C ARG A 74 11.39 -10.26 12.83
N TYR A 75 10.17 -10.55 13.27
CA TYR A 75 9.27 -9.50 13.79
C TYR A 75 9.85 -8.79 15.00
N LYS A 76 10.47 -9.52 15.93
CA LYS A 76 11.13 -8.94 17.10
C LYS A 76 12.23 -7.96 16.71
N ARG A 77 12.98 -8.21 15.64
CA ARG A 77 14.00 -7.29 15.13
C ARG A 77 13.40 -5.98 14.61
N LEU A 78 12.28 -6.05 13.90
CA LEU A 78 11.53 -4.86 13.46
C LEU A 78 10.98 -4.07 14.65
N ILE A 79 10.35 -4.75 15.61
CA ILE A 79 9.81 -4.12 16.83
C ILE A 79 10.93 -3.41 17.60
N ASN A 80 12.06 -4.09 17.81
CA ASN A 80 13.22 -3.49 18.49
C ASN A 80 13.78 -2.32 17.70
N PHE A 81 13.85 -2.40 16.36
CA PHE A 81 14.28 -1.31 15.51
C PHE A 81 13.38 -0.09 15.69
N PHE A 82 12.06 -0.26 15.57
CA PHE A 82 11.08 0.80 15.77
C PHE A 82 11.19 1.44 17.16
N GLY A 83 11.23 0.63 18.22
CA GLY A 83 11.40 1.12 19.59
C GLY A 83 12.73 1.87 19.77
N LYS A 84 13.82 1.39 19.16
CA LYS A 84 15.13 2.03 19.28
C LYS A 84 15.21 3.37 18.54
N CYS A 85 14.55 3.50 17.37
CA CYS A 85 14.42 4.78 16.68
C CYS A 85 13.70 5.80 17.56
N ARG A 86 12.59 5.40 18.15
CA ARG A 86 11.76 6.26 19.01
C ARG A 86 12.52 6.77 20.23
N ASP A 87 13.34 5.92 20.84
CA ASP A 87 14.16 6.30 22.00
C ASP A 87 15.37 7.18 21.61
N GLY A 88 15.52 7.57 20.33
CA GLY A 88 16.68 8.30 19.81
C GLY A 88 17.97 7.49 19.86
N GLY A 89 17.85 6.15 19.98
CA GLY A 89 18.96 5.26 20.31
C GLY A 89 19.69 4.67 19.11
N ILE A 90 19.27 4.98 17.88
CA ILE A 90 19.98 4.57 16.68
C ILE A 90 20.96 5.68 16.30
N ASN A 91 22.25 5.36 16.37
CA ASN A 91 23.30 6.23 15.87
C ASN A 91 23.71 5.72 14.49
N ILE A 92 23.43 6.51 13.46
CA ILE A 92 23.67 6.17 12.05
C ILE A 92 24.73 7.12 11.53
N ASP A 93 25.83 6.57 11.02
CA ASP A 93 26.84 7.36 10.34
C ASP A 93 26.22 7.97 9.05
N GLU A 94 26.52 9.25 8.78
CA GLU A 94 25.80 10.17 7.88
C GLU A 94 25.31 9.62 6.51
N VAL A 95 24.13 10.12 6.09
CA VAL A 95 23.44 9.95 4.79
C VAL A 95 23.01 8.52 4.47
N ASN A 96 22.05 8.01 5.24
CA ASN A 96 21.39 6.74 4.96
C ASN A 96 19.87 6.97 5.06
N PRO A 97 19.01 6.45 4.16
CA PRO A 97 17.55 6.55 4.28
C PRO A 97 16.97 6.13 5.65
N ILE A 98 17.73 5.38 6.44
CA ILE A 98 17.39 5.01 7.82
C ILE A 98 17.47 6.21 8.78
N SER A 99 18.35 7.20 8.55
CA SER A 99 18.42 8.42 9.40
C SER A 99 17.14 9.22 9.31
N ASP A 100 16.63 9.43 8.09
CA ASP A 100 15.37 10.13 7.85
C ASP A 100 14.22 9.40 8.55
N LEU A 101 14.15 8.07 8.41
CA LEU A 101 13.15 7.26 9.10
C LEU A 101 13.28 7.36 10.63
N ALA A 102 14.50 7.28 11.16
CA ALA A 102 14.75 7.34 12.60
C ALA A 102 14.31 8.69 13.19
N GLU A 103 14.59 9.80 12.50
CA GLU A 103 14.11 11.14 12.87
C GLU A 103 12.58 11.21 12.84
N ILE A 104 11.95 10.74 11.76
CA ILE A 104 10.48 10.73 11.61
C ILE A 104 9.81 9.91 12.73
N ILE A 105 10.39 8.77 13.13
CA ILE A 105 9.88 7.95 14.23
C ILE A 105 10.12 8.64 15.58
N ALA A 106 11.28 9.28 15.79
CA ALA A 106 11.64 9.96 17.03
C ALA A 106 10.76 11.19 17.30
N GLU A 107 10.25 11.86 16.26
CA GLU A 107 9.24 12.92 16.38
C GLU A 107 7.89 12.41 16.97
N GLY A 108 7.71 11.09 17.09
CA GLY A 108 6.83 10.42 18.06
C GLY A 108 5.33 10.41 17.76
N ASP A 109 4.77 11.52 17.27
CA ASP A 109 3.31 11.72 17.21
C ASP A 109 2.70 11.56 15.81
N ARG A 110 3.44 10.95 14.89
CA ARG A 110 3.02 10.87 13.47
C ARG A 110 2.25 9.60 13.13
N PHE A 111 2.39 8.53 13.92
CA PHE A 111 1.82 7.22 13.59
C PHE A 111 1.03 6.61 14.73
N GLU A 112 -0.18 6.11 14.42
CA GLU A 112 -1.06 5.38 15.33
C GLU A 112 -0.98 3.87 15.08
N ASP A 113 -0.83 3.49 13.80
CA ASP A 113 -0.65 2.10 13.40
C ASP A 113 0.72 1.89 12.74
N VAL A 114 1.39 0.80 13.12
CA VAL A 114 2.65 0.37 12.51
C VAL A 114 2.45 -1.02 11.94
N HIS A 115 2.52 -1.13 10.61
CA HIS A 115 2.40 -2.38 9.89
C HIS A 115 3.78 -3.01 9.69
N LEU A 116 3.97 -4.21 10.25
CA LEU A 116 5.21 -4.96 10.21
C LEU A 116 5.07 -6.10 9.21
N THR A 117 5.84 -6.05 8.12
CA THR A 117 5.79 -7.05 7.06
C THR A 117 7.05 -7.90 7.04
N LEU A 118 6.88 -9.23 7.03
CA LEU A 118 7.96 -10.17 6.75
C LEU A 118 7.89 -10.61 5.29
N VAL A 119 8.95 -10.36 4.54
CA VAL A 119 9.13 -10.85 3.16
C VAL A 119 10.04 -12.08 3.18
N THR A 120 9.67 -13.17 2.53
CA THR A 120 10.54 -14.36 2.44
C THR A 120 10.33 -15.18 1.18
N ASN A 121 11.41 -15.79 0.67
CA ASN A 121 11.35 -16.81 -0.39
C ASN A 121 11.15 -18.24 0.14
N ARG A 122 10.93 -18.39 1.45
CA ARG A 122 10.54 -19.64 2.10
C ARG A 122 9.02 -19.76 2.13
N ILE A 123 8.51 -20.95 2.39
CA ILE A 123 7.08 -21.15 2.68
C ILE A 123 6.87 -20.94 4.17
N SER A 124 5.94 -20.06 4.55
CA SER A 124 5.55 -19.87 5.94
C SER A 124 4.27 -20.64 6.25
N GLY A 125 3.96 -20.81 7.52
CA GLY A 125 2.68 -21.37 7.93
C GLY A 125 2.34 -20.99 9.36
N GLY A 126 1.09 -21.20 9.74
CA GLY A 126 0.54 -20.71 11.01
C GLY A 126 -0.19 -19.38 10.83
N GLU A 127 -1.02 -19.05 11.82
CA GLU A 127 -1.82 -17.83 11.79
C GLU A 127 -0.94 -16.57 11.86
N GLU A 128 -1.44 -15.47 11.31
CA GLU A 128 -0.83 -14.15 11.51
C GLU A 128 -0.81 -13.80 13.00
N HIS A 129 0.17 -12.99 13.39
CA HIS A 129 0.24 -12.54 14.76
C HIS A 129 -0.95 -11.62 15.06
N PRO A 130 -1.62 -11.78 16.22
CA PRO A 130 -2.62 -10.83 16.62
C PRO A 130 -1.97 -9.44 16.78
N PRO A 131 -2.73 -8.35 16.57
CA PRO A 131 -2.23 -7.01 16.81
C PRO A 131 -1.68 -6.85 18.24
N GLN A 132 -0.62 -6.07 18.38
CA GLN A 132 0.03 -5.80 19.66
C GLN A 132 0.04 -4.29 19.95
N ASP A 133 -0.08 -3.88 21.21
CA ASP A 133 0.15 -2.49 21.60
C ASP A 133 1.63 -2.27 21.94
N LEU A 134 2.19 -1.17 21.44
CA LEU A 134 3.49 -0.68 21.87
C LEU A 134 3.40 0.82 22.16
N ASP A 135 3.24 1.14 23.44
CA ASP A 135 3.13 2.51 23.97
C ASP A 135 2.01 3.31 23.29
N GLY A 136 0.84 2.70 23.13
CA GLY A 136 -0.34 3.33 22.53
C GLY A 136 -0.35 3.34 20.99
N ARG A 137 0.50 2.53 20.35
CA ARG A 137 0.50 2.31 18.90
C ARG A 137 0.13 0.86 18.60
N THR A 138 -0.73 0.65 17.62
CA THR A 138 -1.13 -0.69 17.20
C THR A 138 -0.09 -1.24 16.22
N LEU A 139 0.59 -2.30 16.61
CA LEU A 139 1.44 -3.09 15.74
C LEU A 139 0.60 -4.16 15.06
N THR A 140 0.58 -4.17 13.73
CA THR A 140 -0.06 -5.22 12.92
C THR A 140 1.02 -5.98 12.16
N PHE A 141 0.73 -7.24 11.80
CA PHE A 141 1.73 -8.16 11.27
C PHE A 141 1.22 -8.79 9.98
N GLY A 142 2.06 -8.83 8.94
CA GLY A 142 1.75 -9.49 7.68
C GLY A 142 2.93 -10.28 7.15
N THR A 143 2.70 -11.51 6.66
CA THR A 143 3.77 -12.33 6.07
C THR A 143 3.54 -12.51 4.57
N CYS A 144 4.48 -12.02 3.77
CA CYS A 144 4.54 -12.27 2.33
C CYS A 144 5.59 -13.34 2.05
N ASP A 145 5.13 -14.58 2.00
CA ASP A 145 5.96 -15.76 1.73
C ASP A 145 5.90 -16.17 0.25
N LEU A 146 6.62 -17.25 -0.09
CA LEU A 146 6.66 -17.74 -1.47
C LEU A 146 5.28 -18.09 -2.04
N GLU A 147 4.34 -18.55 -1.22
CA GLU A 147 2.99 -18.88 -1.67
C GLU A 147 2.14 -17.62 -1.90
N THR A 148 2.29 -16.60 -1.06
CA THR A 148 1.70 -15.26 -1.30
C THR A 148 2.23 -14.65 -2.60
N ILE A 149 3.54 -14.71 -2.84
CA ILE A 149 4.15 -14.20 -4.09
C ILE A 149 3.67 -14.99 -5.31
N ARG A 150 3.59 -16.32 -5.20
CA ARG A 150 3.09 -17.18 -6.28
C ARG A 150 1.64 -16.86 -6.63
N ARG A 151 0.77 -16.73 -5.62
CA ARG A 151 -0.64 -16.34 -5.81
C ARG A 151 -0.76 -14.99 -6.49
N ALA A 152 -0.02 -13.99 -6.00
CA ALA A 152 0.01 -12.65 -6.59
C ALA A 152 0.38 -12.68 -8.08
N ARG A 153 1.35 -13.52 -8.48
CA ARG A 153 1.80 -13.61 -9.88
C ARG A 153 0.88 -14.41 -10.80
N GLU A 154 0.26 -15.48 -10.30
CA GLU A 154 -0.57 -16.37 -11.12
C GLU A 154 -1.97 -15.80 -11.35
N SER A 155 -2.54 -15.13 -10.35
CA SER A 155 -3.96 -14.75 -10.34
C SER A 155 -4.19 -13.25 -10.09
N GLY A 156 -3.13 -12.47 -9.85
CA GLY A 156 -3.23 -11.25 -9.03
C GLY A 156 -3.39 -11.63 -7.55
N LEU A 157 -3.20 -10.68 -6.63
CA LEU A 157 -3.73 -10.91 -5.28
C LEU A 157 -5.26 -10.91 -5.41
N GLU A 158 -5.92 -12.04 -5.09
CA GLU A 158 -7.39 -12.08 -4.96
C GLU A 158 -7.77 -11.22 -3.75
N LEU A 159 -7.77 -9.91 -3.95
CA LEU A 159 -8.28 -8.96 -2.98
C LEU A 159 -9.79 -9.10 -2.96
N GLU A 160 -10.36 -9.21 -1.75
CA GLU A 160 -11.80 -9.13 -1.60
C GLU A 160 -12.30 -7.83 -2.24
N PRO A 161 -13.28 -7.89 -3.16
CA PRO A 161 -13.82 -6.70 -3.79
C PRO A 161 -14.42 -5.80 -2.72
N ILE A 162 -14.15 -4.50 -2.83
CA ILE A 162 -14.75 -3.50 -1.94
C ILE A 162 -16.23 -3.38 -2.31
N ASP A 163 -17.11 -3.94 -1.48
CA ASP A 163 -18.57 -3.82 -1.60
C ASP A 163 -19.10 -2.78 -0.61
N ILE A 164 -19.67 -1.69 -1.13
CA ILE A 164 -20.18 -0.58 -0.34
C ILE A 164 -21.68 -0.42 -0.59
N ASP A 165 -22.49 -0.81 0.39
CA ASP A 165 -23.91 -0.50 0.43
C ASP A 165 -24.15 0.92 1.00
N PHE A 166 -24.27 1.91 0.11
CA PHE A 166 -24.48 3.30 0.49
C PHE A 166 -25.76 3.53 1.30
N VAL A 167 -26.83 2.78 1.04
CA VAL A 167 -28.10 2.94 1.75
C VAL A 167 -27.94 2.46 3.18
N LYS A 168 -27.37 1.28 3.39
CA LYS A 168 -27.11 0.76 4.75
C LYS A 168 -26.11 1.62 5.51
N ARG A 169 -25.06 2.08 4.83
CA ARG A 169 -23.93 2.78 5.47
C ARG A 169 -24.20 4.26 5.74
N PHE A 170 -24.82 4.96 4.80
CA PHE A 170 -25.00 6.42 4.86
C PHE A 170 -26.48 6.85 4.88
N GLY A 171 -27.42 5.90 4.90
CA GLY A 171 -28.86 6.14 4.99
C GLY A 171 -29.53 6.54 3.67
N SER A 172 -28.76 6.75 2.60
CA SER A 172 -29.28 7.10 1.28
C SER A 172 -28.34 6.62 0.18
N GLY A 173 -28.90 6.26 -0.98
CA GLY A 173 -28.12 6.01 -2.19
C GLY A 173 -27.47 7.29 -2.74
N ILE A 174 -26.61 7.13 -3.74
CA ILE A 174 -25.99 8.26 -4.42
C ILE A 174 -26.98 8.81 -5.45
N PRO A 175 -27.46 10.06 -5.31
CA PRO A 175 -28.31 10.66 -6.32
C PRO A 175 -27.50 10.89 -7.60
N TYR A 176 -28.11 10.57 -8.74
CA TYR A 176 -27.51 10.77 -10.05
C TYR A 176 -28.46 11.53 -10.99
N LEU A 177 -27.87 12.19 -11.98
CA LEU A 177 -28.56 12.81 -13.11
C LEU A 177 -28.00 12.21 -14.40
N GLN A 178 -28.86 11.57 -15.18
CA GLN A 178 -28.47 11.06 -16.50
C GLN A 178 -28.45 12.21 -17.51
N ALA A 179 -27.37 12.31 -18.29
CA ALA A 179 -27.31 13.24 -19.40
C ALA A 179 -28.30 12.82 -20.49
N ALA A 180 -29.02 13.79 -21.06
CA ALA A 180 -30.05 13.52 -22.06
C ALA A 180 -29.50 12.99 -23.40
N ALA A 181 -28.22 13.24 -23.69
CA ALA A 181 -27.57 12.83 -24.93
C ALA A 181 -26.59 11.68 -24.67
N THR A 182 -26.82 10.56 -25.34
CA THR A 182 -25.83 9.48 -25.46
C THR A 182 -24.83 9.88 -26.53
N LEU A 183 -23.57 10.11 -26.15
CA LEU A 183 -22.51 10.46 -27.09
C LEU A 183 -21.76 9.19 -27.48
N GLN A 184 -21.77 8.81 -28.76
CA GLN A 184 -21.07 7.62 -29.27
C GLN A 184 -21.41 6.29 -28.53
N GLY A 185 -22.65 6.15 -28.06
CA GLY A 185 -23.07 4.96 -27.30
C GLY A 185 -22.64 4.95 -25.83
N VAL A 186 -22.06 6.05 -25.33
CA VAL A 186 -21.71 6.23 -23.92
C VAL A 186 -22.84 6.96 -23.21
N GLU A 187 -23.46 6.30 -22.23
CA GLU A 187 -24.38 6.93 -21.29
C GLU A 187 -23.59 7.63 -20.20
N THR A 188 -23.93 8.90 -19.93
CA THR A 188 -23.22 9.71 -18.95
C THR A 188 -24.13 10.02 -17.77
N TYR A 189 -23.59 9.84 -16.57
CA TYR A 189 -24.27 10.11 -15.31
C TYR A 189 -23.44 11.13 -14.51
N LEU A 190 -24.11 12.15 -13.98
CA LEU A 190 -23.53 13.08 -13.03
C LEU A 190 -24.02 12.72 -11.64
N LEU A 191 -23.10 12.52 -10.70
CA LEU A 191 -23.40 12.17 -9.32
C LEU A 191 -22.74 13.14 -8.35
N PHE A 192 -23.33 13.30 -7.18
CA PHE A 192 -22.79 14.11 -6.09
C PHE A 192 -22.52 13.22 -4.88
N LEU A 193 -21.24 13.05 -4.54
CA LEU A 193 -20.82 12.33 -3.35
C LEU A 193 -20.42 13.34 -2.26
N PRO A 194 -21.05 13.32 -1.06
CA PRO A 194 -20.62 14.14 0.04
C PRO A 194 -19.16 13.87 0.40
N GLY A 195 -18.34 14.92 0.52
CA GLY A 195 -16.92 14.79 0.83
C GLY A 195 -16.64 13.98 2.11
N LYS A 196 -17.54 14.07 3.11
CA LYS A 196 -17.46 13.26 4.32
C LYS A 196 -17.55 11.75 4.04
N HIS A 197 -18.42 11.31 3.13
CA HIS A 197 -18.55 9.88 2.80
C HIS A 197 -17.28 9.39 2.10
N LEU A 198 -16.72 10.20 1.20
CA LEU A 198 -15.46 9.87 0.55
C LEU A 198 -14.31 9.79 1.56
N ALA A 199 -14.25 10.70 2.53
CA ALA A 199 -13.27 10.66 3.61
C ALA A 199 -13.42 9.40 4.47
N ASP A 200 -14.66 9.04 4.85
CA ASP A 200 -14.94 7.83 5.64
C ASP A 200 -14.53 6.55 4.88
N LEU A 201 -14.85 6.47 3.59
CA LEU A 201 -14.47 5.35 2.73
C LEU A 201 -12.95 5.29 2.55
N TYR A 202 -12.30 6.43 2.36
CA TYR A 202 -10.84 6.47 2.22
C TYR A 202 -10.13 6.11 3.53
N HIS A 203 -10.68 6.47 4.69
CA HIS A 203 -10.13 6.08 5.98
C HIS A 203 -10.21 4.55 6.19
N GLU A 204 -11.27 3.90 5.71
CA GLU A 204 -11.43 2.45 5.82
C GLU A 204 -10.60 1.66 4.80
N PHE A 205 -10.68 2.05 3.52
CA PHE A 205 -10.11 1.27 2.42
C PHE A 205 -8.75 1.78 1.93
N GLY A 206 -8.33 2.98 2.34
CA GLY A 206 -7.03 3.55 1.99
C GLY A 206 -6.77 3.61 0.49
N ALA A 207 -5.51 3.34 0.11
CA ALA A 207 -5.07 3.33 -1.28
C ALA A 207 -5.88 2.35 -2.17
N ARG A 208 -6.42 1.26 -1.62
CA ARG A 208 -7.23 0.28 -2.36
C ARG A 208 -8.52 0.88 -2.94
N LEU A 209 -9.06 1.94 -2.32
CA LEU A 209 -10.24 2.64 -2.86
C LEU A 209 -9.96 3.29 -4.23
N LEU A 210 -8.70 3.58 -4.53
CA LEU A 210 -8.27 4.37 -5.70
C LEU A 210 -7.65 3.52 -6.82
N GLU A 211 -7.84 2.20 -6.75
CA GLU A 211 -7.16 1.21 -7.57
C GLU A 211 -7.12 1.55 -9.08
N ARG A 212 -5.95 1.29 -9.68
CA ARG A 212 -5.62 1.35 -11.13
C ARG A 212 -5.76 2.67 -11.90
N ASN A 213 -6.38 3.73 -11.38
CA ASN A 213 -6.57 4.97 -12.17
C ASN A 213 -5.93 6.25 -11.61
N VAL A 214 -5.69 6.34 -10.29
CA VAL A 214 -5.23 7.61 -9.69
C VAL A 214 -3.73 7.59 -9.33
N ARG A 215 -3.14 6.42 -9.05
CA ARG A 215 -1.74 6.33 -8.59
C ARG A 215 -0.74 6.85 -9.65
N SER A 216 -0.94 6.48 -10.91
CA SER A 216 -0.19 7.02 -12.06
C SER A 216 -0.46 8.50 -12.33
N PHE A 217 -1.62 9.02 -11.89
CA PHE A 217 -2.06 10.40 -12.14
C PHE A 217 -1.42 11.40 -11.17
N LEU A 218 -1.25 11.02 -9.90
CA LEU A 218 -0.64 11.89 -8.88
C LEU A 218 0.87 12.14 -9.13
N MET A 219 1.54 11.27 -9.90
CA MET A 219 2.96 11.40 -10.23
C MET A 219 3.27 12.23 -11.51
N ALA A 220 2.27 12.59 -12.33
CA ALA A 220 2.50 13.20 -13.65
C ALA A 220 2.19 14.71 -13.71
N ARG A 221 3.03 15.55 -13.09
CA ARG A 221 2.77 17.00 -12.93
C ARG A 221 2.84 17.90 -14.19
N THR A 222 3.07 17.41 -15.42
CA THR A 222 3.28 18.32 -16.57
C THR A 222 2.71 17.95 -17.94
N LYS A 223 2.35 16.68 -18.24
CA LYS A 223 1.87 16.28 -19.58
C LYS A 223 0.34 16.23 -19.72
N VAL A 224 -0.40 16.17 -18.61
CA VAL A 224 -1.87 16.00 -18.59
C VAL A 224 -2.60 17.16 -19.26
N ASN A 225 -2.23 18.41 -18.94
CA ASN A 225 -2.88 19.60 -19.50
C ASN A 225 -2.73 19.73 -21.04
N ARG A 226 -1.70 19.11 -21.63
CA ARG A 226 -1.52 19.09 -23.09
C ARG A 226 -2.51 18.12 -23.74
N GLY A 227 -2.63 16.90 -23.20
CA GLY A 227 -3.60 15.90 -23.68
C GLY A 227 -5.05 16.35 -23.51
N ILE A 228 -5.39 17.01 -22.41
CA ILE A 228 -6.72 17.63 -22.19
C ILE A 228 -7.07 18.61 -23.31
N ARG A 229 -6.14 19.51 -23.64
CA ARG A 229 -6.32 20.52 -24.68
C ARG A 229 -6.39 19.92 -26.08
N ASP A 230 -5.56 18.91 -26.36
CA ASP A 230 -5.55 18.26 -27.67
C ASP A 230 -6.85 17.45 -27.87
N THR A 231 -7.36 16.78 -26.84
CA THR A 231 -8.68 16.12 -26.90
C THR A 231 -9.81 17.12 -27.10
N LEU A 232 -9.83 18.27 -26.40
CA LEU A 232 -10.84 19.32 -26.66
C LEU A 232 -10.84 19.85 -28.10
N ARG A 233 -9.66 19.90 -28.73
CA ARG A 233 -9.50 20.44 -30.08
C ARG A 233 -9.80 19.40 -31.15
N ASP A 234 -9.28 18.18 -30.99
CA ASP A 234 -9.17 17.20 -32.05
C ASP A 234 -10.21 16.06 -31.90
N ALA A 235 -10.72 15.84 -30.69
CA ALA A 235 -11.74 14.81 -30.38
C ALA A 235 -12.62 15.22 -29.17
N PRO A 236 -13.33 16.38 -29.22
CA PRO A 236 -14.10 16.91 -28.09
C PRO A 236 -15.15 15.92 -27.57
N GLU A 237 -15.65 15.04 -28.43
CA GLU A 237 -16.58 13.97 -28.08
C GLU A 237 -15.99 12.90 -27.15
N ARG A 238 -14.66 12.78 -27.08
CA ARG A 238 -13.95 11.84 -26.19
C ARG A 238 -13.46 12.50 -24.90
N PHE A 239 -13.68 13.81 -24.75
CA PHE A 239 -13.14 14.58 -23.65
C PHE A 239 -13.57 14.04 -22.28
N LEU A 240 -14.85 13.72 -22.13
CA LEU A 240 -15.41 13.16 -20.89
C LEU A 240 -14.79 11.81 -20.54
N SER A 241 -14.61 10.92 -21.51
CA SER A 241 -14.06 9.57 -21.28
C SER A 241 -12.56 9.59 -20.94
N TYR A 242 -11.80 10.54 -21.47
CA TYR A 242 -10.34 10.64 -21.26
C TYR A 242 -9.94 11.61 -20.14
N ASN A 243 -10.90 12.32 -19.55
CA ASN A 243 -10.70 13.25 -18.45
C ASN A 243 -11.42 12.80 -17.16
N ASN A 244 -11.44 11.49 -16.90
CA ASN A 244 -11.96 10.95 -15.64
C ASN A 244 -10.84 10.91 -14.59
N GLY A 245 -11.05 11.60 -13.46
CA GLY A 245 -10.13 11.57 -12.31
C GLY A 245 -10.10 10.22 -11.58
N LEU A 246 -11.11 9.37 -11.81
CA LEU A 246 -11.27 7.99 -11.32
C LEU A 246 -12.05 7.22 -12.39
N THR A 247 -11.55 6.07 -12.85
CA THR A 247 -12.28 5.18 -13.76
C THR A 247 -12.66 3.92 -12.99
N ALA A 248 -13.89 3.46 -13.12
CA ALA A 248 -14.38 2.22 -12.52
C ALA A 248 -15.21 1.44 -13.54
N THR A 249 -15.22 0.11 -13.42
CA THR A 249 -16.05 -0.77 -14.25
C THR A 249 -17.35 -1.03 -13.49
N ALA A 250 -18.50 -0.76 -14.12
CA ALA A 250 -19.81 -1.08 -13.57
C ALA A 250 -20.38 -2.32 -14.27
N SER A 251 -20.90 -3.27 -13.49
CA SER A 251 -21.63 -4.43 -14.04
C SER A 251 -23.06 -4.05 -14.45
N SER A 252 -23.65 -3.05 -13.80
CA SER A 252 -24.92 -2.42 -14.17
C SER A 252 -25.02 -0.99 -13.62
N VAL A 253 -25.88 -0.18 -14.22
CA VAL A 253 -26.30 1.14 -13.75
C VAL A 253 -27.82 1.18 -13.78
N GLY A 254 -28.46 1.56 -12.68
CA GLY A 254 -29.93 1.49 -12.51
C GLY A 254 -30.45 2.52 -11.53
#